data_AF-A0A921ZQD0-F1
#
_entry.id   AF-A0A921ZQD0-F1
#
_cell.length_a   1.000
_cell.length_b   1.000
_cell.length_c   1.000
_cell.angle_alpha   90.00
_cell.angle_beta   90.00
_cell.angle_gamma   90.00
#
_symmetry.space_group_name_H-M   'P 1'
#
loop_
_entity.id
_entity.type
_entity.pdbx_description
1 polymer ?
#
loop_
_entity_poly.entity_id
_entity_poly.type
_entity_poly.pdbx_seq_one_letter_code
_entity_poly.pdbx_strand_id
1 'polypeptide(L)'
;MSVLLIIAVAVYAIYKYFSKTKILWRKSNKYGKEEVEVLREAPGPFPLPVVGSLHLLGRHESPFQAFTALAKEYGDIYSIKLGSAKCLIVNNLALIREVLNQNGNFVAGRPDFLRFHKLFAGDRNNCEYI
;
A
#
# COMPACT_ATOMS: atom_id res chain seq x y z
N MET A 1 -35.56 25.27 8.35
CA MET A 1 -34.48 26.08 7.74
C MET A 1 -33.09 25.70 8.25
N SER A 2 -32.88 25.62 9.56
CA SER A 2 -31.58 25.22 10.18
C SER A 2 -31.09 23.82 9.79
N VAL A 3 -31.98 22.81 9.77
CA VAL A 3 -31.61 21.41 9.44
C VAL A 3 -31.12 21.25 7.99
N LEU A 4 -31.74 21.95 7.05
CA LEU A 4 -31.35 21.91 5.63
C LEU A 4 -29.96 22.52 5.39
N LEU A 5 -29.61 23.58 6.14
CA LEU A 5 -28.28 24.19 6.07
C LEU A 5 -27.20 23.25 6.61
N ILE A 6 -27.48 22.53 7.70
CA ILE A 6 -26.53 21.55 8.27
C ILE A 6 -26.26 20.41 7.27
N ILE A 7 -27.31 19.89 6.63
CA ILE A 7 -27.17 18.83 5.62
C ILE A 7 -26.36 19.34 4.43
N ALA A 8 -26.63 20.55 3.92
CA ALA A 8 -25.89 21.12 2.80
C ALA A 8 -24.39 21.32 3.12
N VAL A 9 -24.06 21.79 4.33
CA VAL A 9 -22.67 21.95 4.78
C VAL A 9 -21.97 20.60 4.92
N ALA A 10 -22.64 19.59 5.48
CA ALA A 10 -22.10 18.24 5.59
C ALA A 10 -21.84 17.61 4.22
N VAL A 11 -22.78 17.73 3.27
CA VAL A 11 -22.63 17.25 1.89
C VAL A 11 -21.47 17.97 1.20
N TYR A 12 -21.35 19.29 1.35
CA TYR A 12 -20.25 20.07 0.79
C TYR A 12 -18.88 19.68 1.38
N ALA A 13 -18.82 19.43 2.70
CA ALA A 13 -17.61 18.97 3.36
C ALA A 13 -17.19 17.57 2.88
N ILE A 14 -18.14 16.64 2.73
CA ILE A 14 -17.89 15.29 2.18
C ILE A 14 -17.44 15.38 0.72
N TYR A 15 -18.10 16.21 -0.09
CA TYR A 15 -17.71 16.46 -1.48
C TYR A 15 -16.28 17.01 -1.58
N LYS A 16 -15.94 18.00 -0.76
CA LYS A 16 -14.59 18.61 -0.73
C LYS A 16 -13.54 17.63 -0.22
N TYR A 17 -13.89 16.82 0.78
CA TYR A 17 -13.03 15.74 1.31
C TYR A 17 -12.71 14.71 0.22
N PHE A 18 -13.71 14.29 -0.57
CA PHE A 18 -13.50 13.41 -1.72
C PHE A 18 -12.75 14.10 -2.87
N SER A 19 -13.02 15.39 -3.14
CA SER A 19 -12.44 16.16 -4.25
C SER A 19 -10.93 16.37 -4.11
N LYS A 20 -10.40 16.51 -2.89
CA LYS A 20 -8.96 16.66 -2.63
C LYS A 20 -8.12 15.41 -2.93
N THR A 21 -8.74 14.28 -3.28
CA THR A 21 -8.05 13.00 -3.51
C THR A 21 -7.43 12.86 -4.92
N LYS A 22 -7.64 13.82 -5.84
CA LYS A 22 -6.94 13.85 -7.14
C LYS A 22 -5.80 14.87 -7.13
N ILE A 23 -4.73 14.57 -6.40
CA ILE A 23 -3.43 15.20 -6.63
C ILE A 23 -2.85 14.55 -7.88
N LEU A 24 -2.96 15.23 -9.02
CA LEU A 24 -2.29 14.86 -10.26
C LEU A 24 -0.77 14.98 -10.03
N TRP A 25 -0.10 13.87 -9.79
CA TRP A 25 1.35 13.83 -9.68
C TRP A 25 1.95 13.89 -11.10
N ARG A 26 2.16 15.11 -11.62
CA ARG A 26 2.84 15.31 -12.91
C ARG A 26 4.35 15.38 -12.67
N LYS A 27 5.03 14.23 -12.69
CA LYS A 27 6.51 14.18 -12.70
C LYS A 27 6.99 14.49 -14.12
N SER A 28 7.77 15.56 -14.28
CA SER A 28 8.48 15.86 -15.52
C SER A 28 9.95 15.45 -15.37
N ASN A 29 10.43 14.56 -16.24
CA ASN A 29 11.85 14.18 -16.32
C ASN A 29 12.58 15.11 -17.31
N LYS A 30 13.82 15.50 -16.98
CA LYS A 30 14.65 16.49 -17.70
C LYS A 30 15.19 16.06 -19.09
N TYR A 31 14.91 14.85 -19.58
CA TYR A 31 15.71 14.24 -20.68
C TYR A 31 14.96 13.91 -21.99
N GLY A 32 13.69 14.31 -22.17
CA GLY A 32 13.08 14.45 -23.50
C GLY A 32 13.02 13.21 -24.42
N LYS A 33 13.23 11.99 -23.91
CA LYS A 33 12.96 10.73 -24.62
C LYS A 33 11.91 9.93 -23.82
N GLU A 34 10.67 9.97 -24.29
CA GLU A 34 9.56 9.20 -23.72
C GLU A 34 9.42 7.85 -24.42
N GLU A 35 10.32 6.91 -24.14
CA GLU A 35 9.87 5.52 -24.02
C GLU A 35 9.37 5.38 -22.58
N VAL A 36 8.11 5.75 -22.37
CA VAL A 36 7.42 5.36 -21.14
C VAL A 36 7.17 3.86 -21.29
N GLU A 37 8.09 3.03 -20.81
CA GLU A 37 7.72 1.67 -20.46
C GLU A 37 6.58 1.79 -19.45
N VAL A 38 5.36 1.52 -19.93
CA VAL A 38 4.17 1.53 -19.08
C VAL A 38 4.29 0.29 -18.19
N LEU A 39 5.03 0.44 -17.09
CA LEU A 39 5.13 -0.59 -16.06
C LEU A 39 3.73 -0.80 -15.52
N ARG A 40 3.14 -1.94 -15.88
CA ARG A 40 1.81 -2.33 -15.42
C ARG A 40 1.90 -2.53 -13.92
N GLU A 41 1.04 -1.84 -13.17
CA GLU A 41 0.92 -2.12 -11.75
C GLU A 41 0.46 -3.57 -11.55
N ALA A 42 0.95 -4.21 -10.49
CA ALA A 42 0.50 -5.54 -10.12
C ALA A 42 -1.02 -5.51 -9.84
N PRO A 43 -1.76 -6.52 -10.29
CA PRO A 43 -3.20 -6.63 -10.04
C PRO A 43 -3.49 -6.64 -8.54
N GLY A 44 -4.69 -6.26 -8.11
CA GLY A 44 -5.02 -6.25 -6.70
C GLY A 44 -6.42 -5.75 -6.38
N PRO A 45 -6.92 -6.05 -5.17
CA PRO A 45 -8.23 -5.60 -4.74
C PRO A 45 -8.28 -4.08 -4.55
N PHE A 46 -9.45 -3.49 -4.81
CA PHE A 46 -9.66 -2.06 -4.62
C PHE A 46 -9.54 -1.67 -3.13
N PRO A 47 -8.63 -0.75 -2.76
CA PRO A 47 -8.41 -0.39 -1.36
C PRO A 47 -9.41 0.66 -0.87
N LEU A 48 -9.94 0.49 0.34
CA LEU A 48 -10.72 1.53 1.02
C LEU A 48 -9.82 2.73 1.41
N PRO A 49 -10.33 3.98 1.41
CA PRO A 49 -9.51 5.18 1.54
C PRO A 49 -8.72 5.32 2.84
N VAL A 50 -9.11 4.63 3.93
CA VAL A 50 -8.42 4.67 5.24
C VAL A 50 -7.88 3.30 5.65
N VAL A 51 -8.73 2.27 5.60
CA VAL A 51 -8.40 0.91 6.04
C VAL A 51 -7.62 0.13 4.97
N GLY A 52 -7.71 0.54 3.70
CA GLY A 52 -7.18 -0.23 2.59
C GLY A 52 -7.87 -1.59 2.45
N SER A 53 -7.08 -2.62 2.18
CA SER A 53 -7.45 -4.03 2.02
C SER A 53 -7.42 -4.83 3.34
N LEU A 54 -7.18 -4.19 4.50
CA LEU A 54 -7.15 -4.87 5.81
C LEU A 54 -8.46 -5.61 6.12
N HIS A 55 -9.58 -5.12 5.60
CA HIS A 55 -10.90 -5.76 5.75
C HIS A 55 -10.97 -7.15 5.10
N LEU A 56 -10.12 -7.44 4.10
CA LEU A 56 -10.02 -8.76 3.48
C LEU A 56 -9.22 -9.72 4.36
N LEU A 57 -8.17 -9.22 5.02
CA LEU A 57 -7.34 -10.02 5.93
C LEU A 57 -8.12 -10.40 7.20
N GLY A 58 -8.91 -9.48 7.75
CA GLY A 58 -9.66 -9.70 8.99
C GLY A 58 -10.82 -10.69 8.90
N ARG A 59 -11.16 -11.18 7.70
CA ARG A 59 -12.19 -12.23 7.50
C ARG A 59 -11.66 -13.64 7.74
N HIS A 60 -10.35 -13.80 7.81
CA HIS A 60 -9.70 -15.09 8.03
C HIS A 60 -9.09 -15.13 9.43
N GLU A 61 -8.95 -16.34 9.98
CA GLU A 61 -8.30 -16.55 11.28
C GLU A 61 -6.82 -16.15 11.26
N SER A 62 -6.17 -16.24 10.08
CA SER A 62 -4.78 -15.83 9.90
C SER A 62 -4.58 -15.01 8.63
N PRO A 63 -3.63 -14.05 8.64
CA PRO A 63 -3.32 -13.24 7.46
C PRO A 63 -2.73 -14.09 6.32
N PHE A 64 -2.03 -15.18 6.64
CA PHE A 64 -1.48 -16.09 5.63
C PHE A 64 -2.57 -16.78 4.82
N GLN A 65 -3.65 -17.25 5.47
CA GLN A 65 -4.81 -17.81 4.75
C GLN A 65 -5.44 -16.77 3.82
N ALA A 66 -5.58 -15.52 4.28
CA ALA A 66 -6.08 -14.44 3.44
C ALA A 66 -5.18 -14.20 2.22
N PHE A 67 -3.86 -14.22 2.39
CA PHE A 67 -2.92 -14.07 1.27
C PHE A 67 -3.01 -15.22 0.28
N THR A 68 -3.19 -16.45 0.75
CA THR A 68 -3.40 -17.62 -0.10
C THR A 68 -4.73 -17.52 -0.86
N ALA A 69 -5.79 -17.03 -0.23
CA ALA A 69 -7.08 -16.83 -0.89
C ALA A 69 -6.98 -15.76 -2.00
N LEU A 70 -6.33 -14.63 -1.71
CA LEU A 70 -6.08 -13.57 -2.69
C LEU A 70 -5.15 -14.02 -3.83
N ALA A 71 -4.18 -14.89 -3.55
CA ALA A 71 -3.31 -15.45 -4.58
C ALA A 71 -4.08 -16.27 -5.61
N LYS A 72 -5.15 -16.96 -5.19
CA LYS A 72 -6.02 -17.71 -6.11
C LYS A 72 -6.83 -16.80 -7.04
N GLU A 73 -7.12 -15.57 -6.62
CA GLU A 73 -7.93 -14.59 -7.38
C GLU A 73 -7.07 -13.70 -8.29
N TYR A 74 -5.95 -13.18 -7.76
CA TYR A 74 -5.10 -12.20 -8.45
C TYR A 74 -3.80 -12.79 -9.03
N GLY A 75 -3.48 -14.04 -8.68
CA GLY A 75 -2.29 -14.76 -9.14
C GLY A 75 -1.10 -14.68 -8.20
N ASP A 76 0.07 -15.06 -8.71
CA ASP A 76 1.30 -15.22 -7.91
C ASP A 76 1.92 -13.89 -7.44
N ILE A 77 1.62 -12.79 -8.14
CA ILE A 77 2.07 -11.43 -7.81
C ILE A 77 0.87 -10.50 -7.80
N TYR A 78 0.59 -9.89 -6.65
CA TYR A 78 -0.47 -8.90 -6.52
C TYR A 78 -0.13 -7.82 -5.51
N SER A 79 -0.81 -6.67 -5.60
CA SER A 79 -0.64 -5.55 -4.68
C SER A 79 -1.86 -5.37 -3.77
N ILE A 80 -1.61 -5.05 -2.50
CA ILE A 80 -2.66 -4.69 -1.54
C ILE A 80 -2.27 -3.41 -0.80
N LYS A 81 -3.23 -2.81 -0.11
CA LYS A 81 -2.96 -1.67 0.76
C LYS A 81 -3.29 -2.01 2.22
N LEU A 82 -2.31 -1.94 3.12
CA LEU A 82 -2.50 -2.12 4.55
C LEU A 82 -2.58 -0.73 5.22
N GLY A 83 -3.80 -0.21 5.37
CA GLY A 83 -4.01 1.17 5.81
C GLY A 83 -3.44 2.18 4.81
N SER A 84 -2.37 2.88 5.19
CA SER A 84 -1.63 3.79 4.31
C SER A 84 -0.51 3.12 3.52
N ALA A 85 -0.03 1.94 3.95
CA ALA A 85 1.10 1.26 3.33
C ALA A 85 0.68 0.44 2.10
N LYS A 86 1.34 0.61 0.96
CA LYS A 86 1.18 -0.26 -0.22
C LYS A 86 2.14 -1.44 -0.07
N CYS A 87 1.65 -2.65 -0.28
CA CYS A 87 2.41 -3.89 -0.15
C CYS A 87 2.27 -4.72 -1.43
N LEU A 88 3.37 -5.31 -1.88
CA LEU A 88 3.40 -6.28 -2.96
C LEU A 88 3.58 -7.68 -2.35
N ILE A 89 2.71 -8.62 -2.70
CA ILE A 89 2.78 -10.01 -2.25
C ILE A 89 3.28 -10.86 -3.41
N VAL A 90 4.23 -11.75 -3.11
CA VAL A 90 4.78 -12.73 -4.04
C VAL A 90 4.58 -14.12 -3.42
N ASN A 91 3.83 -14.99 -4.09
CA ASN A 91 3.49 -16.33 -3.56
C ASN A 91 4.25 -17.47 -4.25
N ASN A 92 4.95 -17.22 -5.35
CA ASN A 92 5.66 -18.25 -6.12
C ASN A 92 7.14 -18.32 -5.73
N LEU A 93 7.63 -19.54 -5.46
CA LEU A 93 9.02 -19.78 -5.07
C LEU A 93 10.06 -19.29 -6.09
N ALA A 94 9.81 -19.46 -7.39
CA ALA A 94 10.71 -19.01 -8.45
C ALA A 94 10.83 -17.48 -8.44
N LEU A 95 9.69 -16.78 -8.31
CA LEU A 95 9.63 -15.32 -8.23
C LEU A 95 10.27 -14.79 -6.95
N ILE A 96 10.06 -15.47 -5.81
CA ILE A 96 10.71 -15.11 -4.54
C ILE A 96 12.24 -15.19 -4.68
N ARG A 97 12.76 -16.25 -5.31
CA ARG A 97 14.21 -16.40 -5.55
C ARG A 97 14.74 -15.29 -6.46
N GLU A 98 14.01 -14.94 -7.50
CA GLU A 98 14.38 -13.85 -8.40
C GLU A 98 14.44 -12.50 -7.66
N VAL A 99 13.37 -12.18 -6.92
CA VAL A 99 13.24 -10.93 -6.17
C VAL A 99 14.32 -10.81 -5.09
N LEU A 100 14.58 -11.87 -4.34
CA LEU A 100 15.53 -11.84 -3.22
C LEU A 100 17.00 -11.95 -3.67
N ASN A 101 17.31 -12.77 -4.69
CA ASN A 101 18.69 -12.99 -5.10
C ASN A 101 19.14 -12.02 -6.18
N GLN A 102 18.38 -11.89 -7.27
CA GLN A 102 18.79 -11.07 -8.41
C GLN A 102 18.50 -9.59 -8.15
N ASN A 103 17.32 -9.30 -7.59
CA ASN A 103 16.87 -7.94 -7.33
C ASN A 103 17.03 -7.52 -5.85
N GLY A 104 17.80 -8.27 -5.06
CA GLY A 104 17.95 -8.08 -3.61
C GLY A 104 18.32 -6.66 -3.22
N ASN A 105 19.17 -5.98 -4.00
CA ASN A 105 19.57 -4.60 -3.74
C ASN A 105 18.40 -3.60 -3.79
N PHE A 106 17.40 -3.84 -4.64
CA PHE A 106 16.21 -2.99 -4.76
C PHE A 106 15.19 -3.26 -3.64
N VAL A 107 15.11 -4.51 -3.16
CA VAL A 107 14.17 -4.92 -2.09
C VAL A 107 14.81 -5.02 -0.70
N ALA A 108 16.07 -4.60 -0.57
CA ALA A 108 16.78 -4.63 0.72
C ALA A 108 16.19 -3.66 1.76
N GLY A 109 15.44 -2.64 1.30
CA GLY A 109 14.78 -1.67 2.18
C GLY A 109 13.83 -2.34 3.19
N ARG A 110 13.82 -1.82 4.43
CA ARG A 110 12.89 -2.26 5.49
C ARG A 110 11.76 -1.25 5.65
N PRO A 111 10.50 -1.70 5.83
CA PRO A 111 9.39 -0.79 6.11
C PRO A 111 9.60 -0.02 7.41
N ASP A 112 9.36 1.28 7.39
CA ASP A 112 9.44 2.12 8.58
C ASP A 112 8.11 2.10 9.33
N PHE A 113 7.93 1.10 10.20
CA PHE A 113 6.78 1.03 11.09
C PHE A 113 7.02 1.82 12.37
N LEU A 114 5.99 2.51 12.86
CA LEU A 114 6.02 3.23 14.15
C LEU A 114 6.51 2.35 15.32
N ARG A 115 6.23 1.04 15.26
CA ARG A 115 6.70 0.07 16.26
C ARG A 115 8.22 -0.03 16.32
N PHE A 116 8.92 0.08 15.18
CA PHE A 116 10.39 0.09 15.16
C PHE A 116 10.93 1.34 15.85
N HIS A 117 10.35 2.50 15.58
CA HIS A 117 10.77 3.72 16.24
C HIS A 117 10.59 3.64 17.77
N LYS A 118 9.51 3.01 18.25
CA LYS A 118 9.28 2.82 19.70
C LYS A 118 10.22 1.81 20.35
N LEU A 119 10.52 0.70 19.67
CA LEU A 119 11.37 -0.37 20.23
C LEU A 119 12.86 -0.03 20.20
N PHE A 120 13.30 0.71 19.18
CA PHE A 120 14.71 1.01 18.92
C PHE A 120 15.05 2.49 19.15
N ALA A 121 14.17 3.26 19.78
CA ALA A 121 14.30 4.72 19.97
C ALA A 121 14.64 5.51 18.68
N GLY A 122 14.24 4.98 17.53
CA GLY A 122 14.56 5.54 16.21
C GLY A 122 15.95 5.20 15.66
N ASP A 123 16.82 4.55 16.43
CA ASP A 123 18.13 4.07 15.97
C ASP A 123 18.12 2.54 15.83
N ARG A 124 18.18 2.07 14.58
CA ARG A 124 18.13 0.64 14.25
C ARG A 124 19.34 -0.15 14.74
N ASN A 125 20.42 0.52 15.11
CA ASN A 125 21.62 -0.10 15.69
C ASN A 125 21.58 -0.12 17.23
N ASN A 126 20.57 0.53 17.83
CA ASN A 126 20.45 0.61 19.27
C ASN A 126 19.80 -0.67 19.83
N CYS A 127 20.63 -1.55 20.38
CA CYS A 127 20.20 -2.78 21.04
C CYS A 127 20.00 -2.61 22.55
N GLU A 128 20.14 -1.41 23.12
CA GLU A 128 20.14 -1.20 24.59
C GLU A 128 18.81 -1.56 25.29
N TYR A 129 17.73 -1.77 24.52
CA TYR A 129 16.38 -2.03 25.06
C TYR A 129 15.82 -3.44 24.73
N ILE A 130 16.67 -4.36 24.26
CA ILE A 130 16.34 -5.78 24.06
C ILE A 130 17.10 -6.62 25.07
#